data_AF-A0A344TY10-F1
#
_entry.id   AF-A0A344TY10-F1
#
_cell.length_a   1.000
_cell.length_b   1.000
_cell.length_c   1.000
_cell.angle_alpha   90.00
_cell.angle_beta   90.00
_cell.angle_gamma   90.00
#
_symmetry.space_group_name_H-M   'P 1'
#
loop_
_entity.id
_entity.type
_entity.pdbx_description
1 polymer ?
#
loop_
_entity_poly.entity_id
_entity_poly.type
_entity_poly.pdbx_seq_one_letter_code
_entity_poly.pdbx_strand_id
1 'polypeptide(L)'
;MSDIGTFISEHAGALTTAGAAYAAVVGTVIAGHIQGKKALRGAEAQAKAALDGAQAQANKALEAAREQARAALEVGRQQVEATLAGVREASKEAHAQWQRDRCQEVWAEYVKELDVLLAKDQGSAEDRETEGVLKAYAMVELISPAGVLSVAGTARDDARLYGLNLFVAHQNDRNVVELWQAQRRLRANVEAAAGLEFDGDMILETIDGASGPVTRPPGSHEANAEMRERHRRGLAAQAALDALDAAERDREVAEAGERARQLLLDAGFSVWEAGGLADTVQRDHAEVRRLLEVERGRLQASRDAFVAEARRELDALGR
;
A
#
# COMPACT_ATOMS: atom_id res chain seq x y z
N MET A 1 50.80 71.06 -105.10
CA MET A 1 52.20 71.21 -105.53
C MET A 1 52.86 72.18 -104.57
N SER A 2 53.87 71.68 -103.86
CA SER A 2 55.18 72.30 -103.60
C SER A 2 55.44 73.59 -104.39
N ASP A 3 56.16 74.59 -103.96
CA ASP A 3 57.04 74.90 -102.82
C ASP A 3 57.64 76.27 -103.22
N ILE A 4 58.66 76.74 -102.50
CA ILE A 4 59.72 77.69 -102.90
C ILE A 4 59.71 78.97 -102.07
N GLY A 5 60.78 79.06 -101.26
CA GLY A 5 61.52 80.29 -100.99
C GLY A 5 60.91 81.15 -99.89
N THR A 6 61.65 81.67 -98.93
CA THR A 6 63.06 82.01 -98.90
C THR A 6 63.33 82.42 -97.45
N PHE A 7 64.52 82.09 -96.92
CA PHE A 7 65.30 82.90 -95.98
C PHE A 7 64.54 83.55 -94.80
N ILE A 8 64.56 83.00 -93.59
CA ILE A 8 65.66 83.14 -92.63
C ILE A 8 66.27 84.55 -92.57
N SER A 9 66.09 85.16 -91.39
CA SER A 9 66.99 86.10 -90.73
C SER A 9 66.87 87.59 -91.10
N GLU A 10 66.16 88.33 -90.24
CA GLU A 10 66.70 89.42 -89.39
C GLU A 10 65.50 90.25 -88.91
N HIS A 11 65.16 90.16 -87.62
CA HIS A 11 65.47 91.21 -86.63
C HIS A 11 64.78 92.54 -86.97
N ALA A 12 64.06 93.24 -86.10
CA ALA A 12 63.85 93.14 -84.67
C ALA A 12 62.76 94.17 -84.31
N GLY A 13 62.05 93.93 -83.21
CA GLY A 13 61.27 94.92 -82.47
C GLY A 13 59.80 95.00 -82.87
N ALA A 14 58.84 95.10 -81.95
CA ALA A 14 58.84 95.00 -80.50
C ALA A 14 57.39 94.66 -80.14
N LEU A 15 57.10 93.64 -79.33
CA LEU A 15 57.18 93.71 -77.87
C LEU A 15 56.54 95.00 -77.34
N THR A 16 55.24 94.96 -77.08
CA THR A 16 54.63 95.27 -75.77
C THR A 16 53.11 95.09 -75.90
N THR A 17 52.44 94.83 -74.78
CA THR A 17 50.96 94.76 -74.62
C THR A 17 50.22 93.50 -75.09
N ALA A 18 50.80 92.31 -74.96
CA ALA A 18 50.04 91.04 -74.96
C ALA A 18 50.31 90.16 -73.72
N GLY A 19 50.84 90.74 -72.63
CA GLY A 19 51.18 90.03 -71.39
C GLY A 19 50.14 90.13 -70.26
N ALA A 20 49.11 90.96 -70.39
CA ALA A 20 48.15 91.22 -69.30
C ALA A 20 46.87 90.34 -69.36
N ALA A 21 46.56 89.73 -70.51
CA ALA A 21 45.33 88.93 -70.67
C ALA A 21 45.44 87.49 -70.15
N TYR A 22 46.65 86.94 -69.99
CA TYR A 22 46.84 85.56 -69.54
C TYR A 22 46.78 85.39 -68.01
N ALA A 23 46.92 86.48 -67.23
CA ALA A 23 46.86 86.44 -65.76
C ALA A 23 45.42 86.46 -65.21
N ALA A 24 44.46 87.01 -65.95
CA ALA A 24 43.05 87.09 -65.51
C ALA A 24 42.30 85.74 -65.65
N VAL A 25 42.69 84.89 -66.61
CA VAL A 25 42.10 83.56 -66.83
C VAL A 25 42.63 82.52 -65.82
N VAL A 26 43.89 82.65 -65.39
CA VAL A 26 44.47 81.76 -64.38
C VAL A 26 43.96 82.11 -62.96
N GLY A 27 43.74 83.39 -62.66
CA GLY A 27 43.20 83.82 -61.36
C GLY A 27 41.76 83.35 -61.08
N THR A 28 40.90 83.31 -62.09
CA THR A 28 39.49 82.87 -61.95
C THR A 28 39.35 81.36 -61.83
N VAL A 29 40.20 80.57 -62.51
CA VAL A 29 40.26 79.11 -62.36
C VAL A 29 40.81 78.69 -60.99
N ILE A 30 41.81 79.39 -60.47
CA ILE A 30 42.38 79.13 -59.13
C ILE A 30 41.42 79.59 -58.02
N ALA A 31 40.76 80.75 -58.17
CA ALA A 31 39.76 81.23 -57.21
C ALA A 31 38.52 80.31 -57.14
N GLY A 32 38.04 79.80 -58.29
CA GLY A 32 36.98 78.80 -58.35
C GLY A 32 37.38 77.45 -57.73
N HIS A 33 38.64 77.03 -57.88
CA HIS A 33 39.15 75.79 -57.27
C HIS A 33 39.34 75.91 -55.75
N ILE A 34 39.71 77.09 -55.24
CA ILE A 34 39.84 77.38 -53.79
C ILE A 34 38.47 77.55 -53.12
N GLN A 35 37.51 78.21 -53.77
CA GLN A 35 36.13 78.30 -53.28
C GLN A 35 35.42 76.94 -53.34
N GLY A 36 35.65 76.15 -54.39
CA GLY A 36 35.15 74.77 -54.50
C GLY A 36 35.68 73.85 -53.39
N LYS A 37 36.98 73.93 -53.04
CA LYS A 37 37.55 73.16 -51.91
C LYS A 37 37.00 73.58 -50.55
N LYS A 38 36.68 74.86 -50.32
CA LYS A 38 36.04 75.31 -49.07
C LYS A 38 34.58 74.87 -48.98
N ALA A 39 33.83 74.93 -50.09
CA ALA A 39 32.47 74.44 -50.16
C ALA A 39 32.40 72.91 -49.98
N LEU A 40 33.32 72.15 -50.58
CA LEU A 40 33.44 70.70 -50.38
C LEU A 40 33.77 70.33 -48.93
N ARG A 41 34.70 71.06 -48.28
CA ARG A 41 34.99 70.85 -46.84
C ARG A 41 33.82 71.22 -45.94
N GLY A 42 33.06 72.26 -46.29
CA GLY A 42 31.83 72.64 -45.59
C GLY A 42 30.74 71.58 -45.75
N ALA A 43 30.57 71.04 -46.96
CA ALA A 43 29.63 69.97 -47.26
C ALA A 43 30.03 68.64 -46.60
N GLU A 44 31.32 68.29 -46.57
CA GLU A 44 31.85 67.14 -45.82
C GLU A 44 31.64 67.31 -44.31
N ALA A 45 31.86 68.50 -43.76
CA ALA A 45 31.63 68.77 -42.35
C ALA A 45 30.13 68.68 -41.99
N GLN A 46 29.25 69.19 -42.85
CA GLN A 46 27.80 69.07 -42.67
C GLN A 46 27.31 67.62 -42.85
N ALA A 47 27.82 66.90 -43.84
CA ALA A 47 27.51 65.49 -44.04
C ALA A 47 27.98 64.63 -42.86
N LYS A 48 29.18 64.92 -42.33
CA LYS A 48 29.71 64.27 -41.13
C LYS A 48 28.88 64.59 -39.89
N ALA A 49 28.53 65.85 -39.67
CA ALA A 49 27.66 66.24 -38.55
C ALA A 49 26.25 65.62 -38.64
N ALA A 50 25.70 65.48 -39.86
CA ALA A 50 24.44 64.80 -40.08
C ALA A 50 24.54 63.28 -39.82
N LEU A 51 25.65 62.65 -40.23
CA LEU A 51 25.96 61.25 -39.92
C LEU A 51 26.12 61.02 -38.42
N ASP A 52 26.89 61.86 -37.74
CA ASP A 52 27.11 61.80 -36.29
C ASP A 52 25.79 62.02 -35.53
N GLY A 53 24.94 62.94 -35.99
CA GLY A 53 23.60 63.18 -35.45
C GLY A 53 22.66 61.99 -35.65
N ALA A 54 22.62 61.42 -36.85
CA ALA A 54 21.83 60.23 -37.16
C ALA A 54 22.30 59.00 -36.35
N GLN A 55 23.61 58.84 -36.17
CA GLN A 55 24.20 57.76 -35.39
C GLN A 55 23.94 57.92 -33.89
N ALA A 56 23.98 59.15 -33.36
CA ALA A 56 23.58 59.43 -31.98
C ALA A 56 22.08 59.16 -31.74
N GLN A 57 21.22 59.49 -32.70
CA GLN A 57 19.78 59.22 -32.61
C GLN A 57 19.48 57.72 -32.71
N ALA A 58 20.18 57.00 -33.59
CA ALA A 58 20.09 55.54 -33.68
C ALA A 58 20.56 54.85 -32.39
N ASN A 59 21.66 55.32 -31.78
CA ASN A 59 22.15 54.77 -30.51
C ASN A 59 21.15 55.01 -29.36
N LYS A 60 20.53 56.19 -29.27
CA LYS A 60 19.48 56.47 -28.27
C LYS A 60 18.24 55.59 -28.46
N ALA A 61 17.80 55.39 -29.70
CA ALA A 61 16.68 54.50 -29.99
C ALA A 61 16.99 53.04 -29.62
N LEU A 62 18.23 52.60 -29.85
CA LEU A 62 18.69 51.26 -29.52
C LEU A 62 18.81 51.06 -27.99
N GLU A 63 19.24 52.06 -27.24
CA GLU A 63 19.24 52.04 -25.77
C GLU A 63 17.82 51.98 -25.21
N ALA A 64 16.90 52.81 -25.70
CA ALA A 64 15.50 52.79 -25.28
C ALA A 64 14.83 51.43 -25.59
N ALA A 65 15.10 50.84 -26.76
CA ALA A 65 14.62 49.51 -27.11
C ALA A 65 15.21 48.41 -26.20
N ARG A 66 16.49 48.54 -25.82
CA ARG A 66 17.14 47.61 -24.87
C ARG A 66 16.54 47.72 -23.47
N GLU A 67 16.23 48.92 -22.99
CA GLU A 67 15.57 49.11 -21.69
C GLU A 67 14.14 48.57 -21.69
N GLN A 68 13.37 48.82 -22.75
CA GLN A 68 12.03 48.23 -22.90
C GLN A 68 12.06 46.70 -22.95
N ALA A 69 13.03 46.12 -23.67
CA ALA A 69 13.20 44.66 -23.72
C ALA A 69 13.59 44.09 -22.34
N ARG A 70 14.45 44.77 -21.58
CA ARG A 70 14.80 44.37 -20.21
C ARG A 70 13.60 44.44 -19.27
N ALA A 71 12.84 45.52 -19.30
CA ALA A 71 11.64 45.67 -18.48
C ALA A 71 10.58 44.60 -18.80
N ALA A 72 10.38 44.29 -20.09
CA ALA A 72 9.46 43.22 -20.52
C ALA A 72 9.92 41.83 -20.05
N LEU A 73 11.23 41.55 -20.08
CA LEU A 73 11.80 40.30 -19.57
C LEU A 73 11.65 40.18 -18.05
N GLU A 74 11.85 41.29 -17.30
CA GLU A 74 11.69 41.32 -15.84
C GLU A 74 10.24 41.03 -15.44
N VAL A 75 9.27 41.68 -16.10
CA VAL A 75 7.83 41.44 -15.88
C VAL A 75 7.45 40.01 -16.26
N GLY A 76 7.94 39.52 -17.40
CA GLY A 76 7.73 38.14 -17.83
C GLY A 76 8.28 37.13 -16.82
N ARG A 77 9.46 37.39 -16.25
CA ARG A 77 10.06 36.55 -15.22
C ARG A 77 9.23 36.55 -13.94
N GLN A 78 8.79 37.72 -13.46
CA GLN A 78 7.95 37.83 -12.27
C GLN A 78 6.61 37.10 -12.45
N GLN A 79 6.02 37.17 -13.65
CA GLN A 79 4.77 36.49 -13.94
C GLN A 79 4.93 34.97 -14.04
N VAL A 80 6.06 34.48 -14.56
CA VAL A 80 6.42 33.05 -14.54
C VAL A 80 6.66 32.56 -13.11
N GLU A 81 7.37 33.32 -12.28
CA GLU A 81 7.62 32.99 -10.86
C GLU A 81 6.31 32.94 -10.06
N ALA A 82 5.41 33.92 -10.24
CA ALA A 82 4.09 33.92 -9.60
C ALA A 82 3.22 32.74 -10.06
N THR A 83 3.25 32.42 -11.36
CA THR A 83 2.51 31.27 -11.91
C THR A 83 3.06 29.95 -11.38
N LEU A 84 4.38 29.79 -11.31
CA LEU A 84 5.02 28.61 -10.72
C LEU A 84 4.69 28.44 -9.24
N ALA A 85 4.64 29.53 -8.47
CA ALA A 85 4.22 29.50 -7.07
C ALA A 85 2.74 29.06 -6.94
N GLY A 86 1.85 29.61 -7.77
CA GLY A 86 0.44 29.23 -7.82
C GLY A 86 0.22 27.76 -8.21
N VAL A 87 0.95 27.26 -9.20
CA VAL A 87 0.90 25.85 -9.62
C VAL A 87 1.43 24.92 -8.54
N ARG A 88 2.48 25.31 -7.80
CA ARG A 88 3.00 24.52 -6.68
C ARG A 88 2.01 24.41 -5.53
N GLU A 89 1.36 25.51 -5.16
CA GLU A 89 0.33 25.47 -4.11
C GLU A 89 -0.91 24.69 -4.57
N ALA A 90 -1.40 24.91 -5.79
CA ALA A 90 -2.51 24.12 -6.35
C ALA A 90 -2.16 22.62 -6.43
N SER A 91 -0.91 22.28 -6.73
CA SER A 91 -0.44 20.89 -6.75
C SER A 91 -0.38 20.28 -5.34
N LYS A 92 0.01 21.04 -4.31
CA LYS A 92 -0.02 20.58 -2.91
C LYS A 92 -1.45 20.36 -2.44
N GLU A 93 -2.34 21.31 -2.73
CA GLU A 93 -3.76 21.24 -2.40
C GLU A 93 -4.43 20.04 -3.08
N ALA A 94 -4.16 19.83 -4.38
CA ALA A 94 -4.67 18.70 -5.14
C ALA A 94 -4.10 17.36 -4.65
N HIS A 95 -2.83 17.31 -4.25
CA HIS A 95 -2.23 16.10 -3.68
C HIS A 95 -2.82 15.78 -2.30
N ALA A 96 -3.01 16.78 -1.44
CA ALA A 96 -3.68 16.63 -0.15
C ALA A 96 -5.13 16.19 -0.33
N GLN A 97 -5.86 16.77 -1.29
CA GLN A 97 -7.23 16.37 -1.62
C GLN A 97 -7.30 14.93 -2.13
N TRP A 98 -6.38 14.53 -3.02
CA TRP A 98 -6.26 13.16 -3.49
C TRP A 98 -5.95 12.19 -2.35
N GLN A 99 -5.05 12.54 -1.42
CA GLN A 99 -4.78 11.73 -0.23
C GLN A 99 -6.03 11.61 0.66
N ARG A 100 -6.80 12.71 0.84
CA ARG A 100 -8.05 12.71 1.62
C ARG A 100 -9.10 11.77 1.03
N ASP A 101 -9.41 11.93 -0.26
CA ASP A 101 -10.45 11.15 -0.93
C ASP A 101 -10.06 9.66 -0.97
N ARG A 102 -8.77 9.38 -1.18
CA ARG A 102 -8.25 8.01 -1.20
C ARG A 102 -8.22 7.38 0.19
N CYS A 103 -7.88 8.12 1.24
CA CYS A 103 -7.96 7.63 2.62
C CYS A 103 -9.41 7.30 3.00
N GLN A 104 -10.40 8.07 2.54
CA GLN A 104 -11.82 7.79 2.80
C GLN A 104 -12.31 6.53 2.07
N GLU A 105 -11.91 6.31 0.81
CA GLU A 105 -12.22 5.06 0.10
C GLU A 105 -11.57 3.85 0.78
N VAL A 106 -10.28 3.96 1.11
CA VAL A 106 -9.54 2.87 1.77
C VAL A 106 -10.10 2.58 3.17
N TRP A 107 -10.53 3.62 3.88
CA TRP A 107 -11.22 3.49 5.17
C TRP A 107 -12.56 2.79 5.02
N ALA A 108 -13.38 3.18 4.04
CA ALA A 108 -14.68 2.57 3.80
C ALA A 108 -14.56 1.08 3.47
N GLU A 109 -13.55 0.71 2.70
CA GLU A 109 -13.22 -0.70 2.42
C GLU A 109 -12.68 -1.40 3.67
N TYR A 110 -11.77 -0.79 4.44
CA TYR A 110 -11.26 -1.38 5.68
C TYR A 110 -12.35 -1.64 6.74
N VAL A 111 -13.29 -0.70 6.91
CA VAL A 111 -14.44 -0.85 7.83
C VAL A 111 -15.40 -1.92 7.34
N LYS A 112 -15.70 -1.97 6.03
CA LYS A 112 -16.47 -3.08 5.43
C LYS A 112 -15.83 -4.43 5.74
N GLU A 113 -14.51 -4.52 5.64
CA GLU A 113 -13.78 -5.76 5.87
C GLU A 113 -13.72 -6.14 7.36
N LEU A 114 -13.64 -5.17 8.28
CA LEU A 114 -13.84 -5.41 9.72
C LEU A 114 -15.26 -5.92 10.03
N ASP A 115 -16.27 -5.37 9.36
CA ASP A 115 -17.66 -5.83 9.47
C ASP A 115 -17.84 -7.24 8.86
N VAL A 116 -17.11 -7.58 7.79
CA VAL A 116 -17.05 -8.94 7.22
C VAL A 116 -16.39 -9.91 8.20
N LEU A 117 -15.31 -9.52 8.88
CA LEU A 117 -14.69 -10.33 9.94
C LEU A 117 -15.62 -10.55 11.14
N LEU A 118 -16.43 -9.53 11.49
CA LEU A 118 -17.51 -9.65 12.48
C LEU A 118 -18.66 -10.54 11.99
N ALA A 119 -18.99 -10.52 10.69
CA ALA A 119 -20.01 -11.39 10.10
C ALA A 119 -19.54 -12.85 9.96
N LYS A 120 -18.23 -13.09 9.83
CA LYS A 120 -17.63 -14.44 9.85
C LYS A 120 -17.67 -15.12 11.22
N ASP A 121 -17.93 -14.37 12.30
CA ASP A 121 -18.37 -14.90 13.61
C ASP A 121 -19.67 -15.74 13.50
N GLN A 122 -20.38 -15.65 12.37
CA GLN A 122 -21.64 -16.36 12.10
C GLN A 122 -21.57 -17.39 10.96
N GLY A 123 -20.44 -17.55 10.26
CA GLY A 123 -20.40 -18.37 9.04
C GLY A 123 -19.02 -18.93 8.66
N SER A 124 -18.95 -20.26 8.51
CA SER A 124 -17.76 -20.99 8.07
C SER A 124 -17.48 -20.77 6.57
N ALA A 125 -16.49 -19.96 6.19
CA ALA A 125 -15.92 -20.02 4.84
C ALA A 125 -14.53 -19.38 4.68
N GLU A 126 -13.57 -20.26 4.35
CA GLU A 126 -12.47 -20.24 3.37
C GLU A 126 -11.48 -19.07 3.21
N ASP A 127 -10.22 -19.49 3.00
CA ASP A 127 -8.93 -18.78 2.90
C ASP A 127 -8.73 -17.77 1.74
N ARG A 128 -9.70 -17.60 0.82
CA ARG A 128 -9.49 -16.74 -0.38
C ARG A 128 -9.64 -15.23 -0.15
N GLU A 129 -10.23 -14.81 0.98
CA GLU A 129 -10.40 -13.39 1.29
C GLU A 129 -9.20 -12.77 2.02
N THR A 130 -8.32 -13.59 2.61
CA THR A 130 -7.14 -13.15 3.35
C THR A 130 -6.16 -12.35 2.46
N GLU A 131 -6.07 -12.67 1.16
CA GLU A 131 -5.20 -11.95 0.22
C GLU A 131 -5.71 -10.53 -0.10
N GLY A 132 -7.03 -10.33 -0.14
CA GLY A 132 -7.65 -9.02 -0.33
C GLY A 132 -7.39 -8.09 0.86
N VAL A 133 -7.52 -8.63 2.08
CA VAL A 133 -7.21 -7.93 3.34
C VAL A 133 -5.74 -7.52 3.39
N LEU A 134 -4.83 -8.40 2.97
CA LEU A 134 -3.39 -8.09 2.93
C LEU A 134 -3.05 -7.00 1.89
N LYS A 135 -3.76 -6.96 0.76
CA LYS A 135 -3.62 -5.90 -0.26
C LYS A 135 -4.13 -4.54 0.22
N ALA A 136 -5.28 -4.49 0.88
CA ALA A 136 -5.82 -3.26 1.46
C ALA A 136 -4.84 -2.70 2.51
N TYR A 137 -4.27 -3.58 3.34
CA TYR A 137 -3.23 -3.21 4.31
C TYR A 137 -1.97 -2.65 3.65
N ALA A 138 -1.47 -3.30 2.59
CA ALA A 138 -0.30 -2.82 1.85
C ALA A 138 -0.53 -1.43 1.22
N MET A 139 -1.78 -1.10 0.83
CA MET A 139 -2.11 0.24 0.34
C MET A 139 -2.20 1.29 1.45
N VAL A 140 -2.70 0.95 2.64
CA VAL A 140 -2.65 1.86 3.82
C VAL A 140 -1.19 2.15 4.18
N GLU A 141 -0.32 1.12 4.15
CA GLU A 141 1.12 1.19 4.43
C GLU A 141 1.90 2.16 3.53
N LEU A 142 1.45 2.39 2.29
CA LEU A 142 2.16 3.17 1.29
C LEU A 142 1.85 4.68 1.30
N ILE A 143 0.75 5.13 1.94
CA ILE A 143 0.19 6.47 1.69
C ILE A 143 -0.15 7.22 2.98
N SER A 144 -0.15 6.56 4.14
CA SER A 144 -0.53 7.20 5.40
C SER A 144 0.67 7.86 6.11
N PRO A 145 0.45 8.93 6.90
CA PRO A 145 1.47 9.48 7.78
C PRO A 145 2.04 8.42 8.73
N ALA A 146 3.32 8.54 9.10
CA ALA A 146 4.02 7.53 9.91
C ALA A 146 3.32 7.19 11.24
N GLY A 147 2.65 8.17 11.87
CA GLY A 147 1.83 7.95 13.07
C GLY A 147 0.66 7.00 12.81
N VAL A 148 -0.11 7.25 11.76
CA VAL A 148 -1.24 6.40 11.34
C VAL A 148 -0.77 5.01 10.93
N LEU A 149 0.37 4.91 10.24
CA LEU A 149 0.97 3.62 9.86
C LEU A 149 1.34 2.77 11.06
N SER A 150 1.95 3.37 12.07
CA SER A 150 2.34 2.66 13.29
C SER A 150 1.11 2.07 13.99
N VAL A 151 0.03 2.85 14.16
CA VAL A 151 -1.17 2.39 14.85
C VAL A 151 -1.98 1.40 14.00
N ALA A 152 -2.00 1.58 12.67
CA ALA A 152 -2.59 0.63 11.74
C ALA A 152 -1.89 -0.73 11.78
N GLY A 153 -0.55 -0.74 11.89
CA GLY A 153 0.25 -1.94 12.08
C GLY A 153 -0.10 -2.68 13.37
N THR A 154 -0.23 -1.97 14.49
CA THR A 154 -0.67 -2.58 15.76
C THR A 154 -2.07 -3.19 15.64
N ALA A 155 -3.03 -2.46 15.06
CA ALA A 155 -4.39 -2.99 14.84
C ALA A 155 -4.39 -4.23 13.94
N ARG A 156 -3.47 -4.30 12.95
CA ARG A 156 -3.29 -5.45 12.06
C ARG A 156 -2.87 -6.70 12.81
N ASP A 157 -1.85 -6.55 13.63
CA ASP A 157 -1.24 -7.67 14.32
C ASP A 157 -2.19 -8.21 15.39
N ASP A 158 -2.91 -7.32 16.08
CA ASP A 158 -3.97 -7.71 17.01
C ASP A 158 -5.13 -8.40 16.27
N ALA A 159 -5.53 -7.93 15.08
CA ALA A 159 -6.58 -8.58 14.28
C ALA A 159 -6.17 -9.99 13.81
N ARG A 160 -4.90 -10.16 13.39
CA ARG A 160 -4.35 -11.47 13.02
C ARG A 160 -4.31 -12.42 14.21
N LEU A 161 -3.86 -11.96 15.37
CA LEU A 161 -3.81 -12.75 16.59
C LEU A 161 -5.22 -13.17 17.03
N TYR A 162 -6.17 -12.24 17.04
CA TYR A 162 -7.57 -12.51 17.33
C TYR A 162 -8.17 -13.54 16.35
N GLY A 163 -7.94 -13.37 15.04
CA GLY A 163 -8.42 -14.30 14.02
C GLY A 163 -7.87 -15.73 14.17
N LEU A 164 -6.58 -15.86 14.51
CA LEU A 164 -5.96 -17.16 14.81
C LEU A 164 -6.62 -17.81 16.04
N ASN A 165 -6.81 -17.04 17.11
CA ASN A 165 -7.40 -17.53 18.35
C ASN A 165 -8.89 -17.90 18.17
N LEU A 166 -9.62 -17.14 17.35
CA LEU A 166 -11.00 -17.43 16.97
C LEU A 166 -11.09 -18.75 16.19
N PHE A 167 -10.18 -18.98 15.24
CA PHE A 167 -10.10 -20.25 14.51
C PHE A 167 -9.86 -21.43 15.47
N VAL A 168 -8.91 -21.29 16.41
CA VAL A 168 -8.63 -22.32 17.42
C VAL A 168 -9.85 -22.56 18.32
N ALA A 169 -10.55 -21.51 18.74
CA ALA A 169 -11.77 -21.62 19.54
C ALA A 169 -12.89 -22.35 18.79
N HIS A 170 -13.07 -22.07 17.49
CA HIS A 170 -14.07 -22.74 16.65
C HIS A 170 -13.75 -24.24 16.46
N GLN A 171 -12.48 -24.58 16.26
CA GLN A 171 -12.06 -25.98 16.21
C GLN A 171 -12.32 -26.67 17.57
N ASN A 172 -12.09 -25.98 18.68
CA ASN A 172 -12.41 -26.52 20.01
C ASN A 172 -13.91 -26.79 20.17
N ASP A 173 -14.78 -25.86 19.79
CA ASP A 173 -16.23 -26.05 19.90
C ASP A 173 -16.70 -27.25 19.04
N ARG A 174 -16.11 -27.47 17.86
CA ARG A 174 -16.35 -28.68 17.06
C ARG A 174 -15.90 -29.94 17.78
N ASN A 175 -14.69 -29.95 18.33
CA ASN A 175 -14.16 -31.10 19.04
C ASN A 175 -14.97 -31.42 20.31
N VAL A 176 -15.55 -30.42 20.98
CA VAL A 176 -16.46 -30.64 22.14
C VAL A 176 -17.70 -31.42 21.71
N VAL A 177 -18.26 -31.11 20.54
CA VAL A 177 -19.39 -31.86 19.98
C VAL A 177 -18.97 -33.30 19.67
N GLU A 178 -17.79 -33.49 19.08
CA GLU A 178 -17.24 -34.83 18.81
C GLU A 178 -16.99 -35.61 20.11
N LEU A 179 -16.46 -34.96 21.15
CA LEU A 179 -16.26 -35.55 22.47
C LEU A 179 -17.57 -36.00 23.10
N TRP A 180 -18.61 -35.18 23.03
CA TRP A 180 -19.94 -35.57 23.50
C TRP A 180 -20.49 -36.78 22.76
N GLN A 181 -20.33 -36.83 21.42
CA GLN A 181 -20.75 -37.97 20.61
C GLN A 181 -19.95 -39.24 20.95
N ALA A 182 -18.64 -39.12 21.14
CA ALA A 182 -17.75 -40.20 21.53
C ALA A 182 -18.12 -40.76 22.90
N GLN A 183 -18.32 -39.91 23.91
CA GLN A 183 -18.80 -40.32 25.24
C GLN A 183 -20.16 -41.03 25.16
N ARG A 184 -21.08 -40.55 24.32
CA ARG A 184 -22.37 -41.24 24.11
C ARG A 184 -22.20 -42.63 23.50
N ARG A 185 -21.32 -42.79 22.50
CA ARG A 185 -20.99 -44.10 21.90
C ARG A 185 -20.36 -45.05 22.93
N LEU A 186 -19.44 -44.54 23.75
CA LEU A 186 -18.81 -45.30 24.82
C LEU A 186 -19.84 -45.77 25.85
N ARG A 187 -20.72 -44.88 26.34
CA ARG A 187 -21.80 -45.25 27.27
C ARG A 187 -22.73 -46.31 26.67
N ALA A 188 -23.09 -46.21 25.39
CA ALA A 188 -23.88 -47.23 24.72
C ALA A 188 -23.17 -48.60 24.66
N ASN A 189 -21.86 -48.63 24.49
CA ASN A 189 -21.08 -49.88 24.55
C ASN A 189 -21.05 -50.47 25.96
N VAL A 190 -20.95 -49.63 26.99
CA VAL A 190 -21.04 -50.06 28.40
C VAL A 190 -22.41 -50.64 28.69
N GLU A 191 -23.48 -49.95 28.30
CA GLU A 191 -24.87 -50.42 28.45
C GLU A 191 -25.12 -51.74 27.69
N ALA A 192 -24.60 -51.87 26.46
CA ALA A 192 -24.74 -53.10 25.68
C ALA A 192 -23.99 -54.30 26.28
N ALA A 193 -22.96 -54.04 27.09
CA ALA A 193 -22.25 -55.07 27.85
C ALA A 193 -22.84 -55.29 29.25
N ALA A 194 -23.78 -54.45 29.70
CA ALA A 194 -24.40 -54.58 31.00
C ALA A 194 -25.19 -55.89 31.08
N GLY A 195 -24.96 -56.67 32.13
CA GLY A 195 -25.56 -57.98 32.31
C GLY A 195 -24.83 -59.13 31.63
N LEU A 196 -23.70 -58.88 30.96
CA LEU A 196 -22.79 -59.94 30.50
C LEU A 196 -21.81 -60.31 31.61
N GLU A 197 -21.78 -61.59 31.99
CA GLU A 197 -20.87 -62.11 33.03
C GLU A 197 -20.12 -63.35 32.56
N PHE A 198 -18.88 -63.53 33.02
CA PHE A 198 -18.10 -64.74 32.73
C PHE A 198 -18.41 -65.85 33.72
N ASP A 199 -18.71 -67.04 33.19
CA ASP A 199 -18.79 -68.30 33.92
C ASP A 199 -17.86 -69.33 33.24
N GLY A 200 -16.62 -69.40 33.74
CA GLY A 200 -15.56 -70.20 33.14
C GLY A 200 -15.27 -69.79 31.68
N ASP A 201 -15.49 -70.72 30.74
CA ASP A 201 -15.31 -70.49 29.31
C ASP A 201 -16.58 -69.94 28.60
N MET A 202 -17.67 -69.71 29.32
CA MET A 202 -18.88 -69.15 28.72
C MET A 202 -19.13 -67.74 29.24
N ILE A 203 -19.70 -66.90 28.38
CA ILE A 203 -20.25 -65.62 28.81
C ILE A 203 -21.76 -65.75 28.86
N LEU A 204 -22.37 -65.34 29.97
CA LEU A 204 -23.79 -65.42 30.20
C LEU A 204 -24.42 -64.03 30.06
N GLU A 205 -25.63 -63.95 29.50
CA GLU A 205 -26.38 -62.68 29.40
C GLU A 205 -27.55 -62.70 30.36
N THR A 206 -27.62 -61.69 31.21
CA THR A 206 -28.74 -61.43 32.09
C THR A 206 -29.78 -60.60 31.33
N ILE A 207 -30.96 -61.18 31.12
CA ILE A 207 -32.09 -60.55 30.44
C ILE A 207 -33.27 -60.40 31.40
N ASP A 208 -34.05 -59.33 31.25
CA ASP A 208 -35.27 -59.14 32.02
C ASP A 208 -36.35 -60.14 31.56
N GLY A 209 -36.64 -61.12 32.41
CA GLY A 209 -37.70 -62.09 32.22
C GLY A 209 -39.02 -61.65 32.89
N ALA A 210 -40.12 -62.30 32.50
CA ALA A 210 -41.45 -62.04 33.07
C ALA A 210 -41.55 -62.29 34.60
N SER A 211 -40.57 -62.97 35.20
CA SER A 211 -40.52 -63.28 36.63
C SER A 211 -39.26 -62.72 37.33
N GLY A 212 -38.53 -61.82 36.66
CA GLY A 212 -37.27 -61.25 37.13
C GLY A 212 -36.10 -61.53 36.18
N PRO A 213 -34.87 -61.09 36.53
CA PRO A 213 -33.68 -61.29 35.72
C PRO A 213 -33.40 -62.78 35.52
N VAL A 214 -33.15 -63.20 34.29
CA VAL A 214 -32.79 -64.57 33.93
C VAL A 214 -31.45 -64.55 33.21
N THR A 215 -30.51 -65.37 33.68
CA THR A 215 -29.21 -65.54 33.05
C THR A 215 -29.26 -66.64 32.00
N ARG A 216 -28.86 -66.34 30.76
CA ARG A 216 -28.93 -67.27 29.63
C ARG A 216 -27.54 -67.53 29.04
N PRO A 217 -27.18 -68.81 28.79
CA PRO A 217 -25.97 -69.14 28.05
C PRO A 217 -26.12 -68.85 26.55
N PRO A 218 -25.02 -68.72 25.81
CA PRO A 218 -25.05 -68.47 24.38
C PRO A 218 -25.67 -69.67 23.64
N GLY A 219 -26.51 -69.39 22.65
CA GLY A 219 -27.18 -70.44 21.85
C GLY A 219 -26.26 -71.15 20.86
N SER A 220 -25.06 -70.63 20.61
CA SER A 220 -24.07 -71.17 19.67
C SER A 220 -22.66 -70.65 20.00
N HIS A 221 -21.63 -71.26 19.39
CA HIS A 221 -20.25 -70.76 19.50
C HIS A 221 -20.12 -69.34 18.91
N GLU A 222 -20.80 -69.05 17.80
CA GLU A 222 -20.83 -67.73 17.19
C GLU A 222 -21.46 -66.69 18.13
N ALA A 223 -22.57 -67.03 18.79
CA ALA A 223 -23.19 -66.17 19.80
C ALA A 223 -22.27 -65.94 21.01
N ASN A 224 -21.55 -66.97 21.47
CA ASN A 224 -20.57 -66.82 22.55
C ASN A 224 -19.43 -65.86 22.14
N ALA A 225 -18.93 -65.96 20.90
CA ALA A 225 -17.90 -65.07 20.39
C ALA A 225 -18.39 -63.62 20.28
N GLU A 226 -19.63 -63.40 19.80
CA GLU A 226 -20.24 -62.07 19.72
C GLU A 226 -20.43 -61.45 21.11
N MET A 227 -20.95 -62.21 22.07
CA MET A 227 -21.15 -61.74 23.44
C MET A 227 -19.81 -61.42 24.13
N ARG A 228 -18.77 -62.24 23.93
CA ARG A 228 -17.41 -61.96 24.42
C ARG A 228 -16.85 -60.66 23.84
N GLU A 229 -17.02 -60.44 22.54
CA GLU A 229 -16.59 -59.21 21.88
C GLU A 229 -17.38 -57.98 22.38
N ARG A 230 -18.68 -58.13 22.60
CA ARG A 230 -19.52 -57.08 23.20
C ARG A 230 -19.04 -56.71 24.61
N HIS A 231 -18.79 -57.71 25.46
CA HIS A 231 -18.25 -57.49 26.80
C HIS A 231 -16.85 -56.84 26.76
N ARG A 232 -15.96 -57.31 25.88
CA ARG A 232 -14.63 -56.70 25.69
C ARG A 232 -14.73 -55.22 25.32
N ARG A 233 -15.60 -54.88 24.35
CA ARG A 233 -15.83 -53.49 23.95
C ARG A 233 -16.44 -52.66 25.08
N GLY A 234 -17.33 -53.23 25.89
CA GLY A 234 -17.89 -52.58 27.07
C GLY A 234 -16.84 -52.25 28.12
N LEU A 235 -15.95 -53.20 28.45
CA LEU A 235 -14.84 -52.96 29.38
C LEU A 235 -13.87 -51.89 28.88
N ALA A 236 -13.49 -51.96 27.60
CA ALA A 236 -12.62 -50.96 26.99
C ALA A 236 -13.31 -49.58 26.98
N ALA A 237 -14.62 -49.54 26.72
CA ALA A 237 -15.38 -48.31 26.72
C ALA A 237 -15.51 -47.68 28.13
N GLN A 238 -15.71 -48.50 29.16
CA GLN A 238 -15.71 -48.02 30.55
C GLN A 238 -14.35 -47.44 30.93
N ALA A 239 -13.27 -48.15 30.63
CA ALA A 239 -11.92 -47.66 30.92
C ALA A 239 -11.61 -46.35 30.20
N ALA A 240 -12.06 -46.19 28.95
CA ALA A 240 -11.91 -44.94 28.20
C ALA A 240 -12.73 -43.78 28.83
N LEU A 241 -13.96 -44.04 29.30
CA LEU A 241 -14.76 -43.04 30.01
C LEU A 241 -14.08 -42.61 31.32
N ASP A 242 -13.63 -43.56 32.13
CA ASP A 242 -12.96 -43.27 33.41
C ASP A 242 -11.68 -42.46 33.19
N ALA A 243 -10.96 -42.72 32.10
CA ALA A 243 -9.75 -42.00 31.75
C ALA A 243 -10.03 -40.59 31.20
N LEU A 244 -11.10 -40.40 30.44
CA LEU A 244 -11.57 -39.06 30.05
C LEU A 244 -11.95 -38.23 31.29
N ASP A 245 -12.69 -38.81 32.23
CA ASP A 245 -13.08 -38.14 33.48
C ASP A 245 -11.86 -37.85 34.38
N ALA A 246 -10.81 -38.68 34.32
CA ALA A 246 -9.55 -38.41 34.99
C ALA A 246 -8.76 -37.30 34.31
N ALA A 247 -8.65 -37.33 32.98
CA ALA A 247 -7.98 -36.29 32.19
C ALA A 247 -8.67 -34.92 32.33
N GLU A 248 -10.00 -34.88 32.49
CA GLU A 248 -10.73 -33.65 32.77
C GLU A 248 -10.43 -33.08 34.17
N ARG A 249 -10.18 -33.94 35.17
CA ARG A 249 -9.83 -33.49 36.53
C ARG A 249 -8.36 -33.07 36.61
N ASP A 250 -7.49 -33.79 35.92
CA ASP A 250 -6.05 -33.64 35.95
C ASP A 250 -5.54 -32.97 34.66
N ARG A 251 -6.17 -31.85 34.25
CA ARG A 251 -5.94 -31.18 32.96
C ARG A 251 -4.49 -30.76 32.71
N GLU A 252 -3.74 -30.48 33.78
CA GLU A 252 -2.34 -30.06 33.73
C GLU A 252 -1.35 -31.25 33.69
N VAL A 253 -1.83 -32.49 33.84
CA VAL A 253 -1.00 -33.68 33.88
C VAL A 253 -0.97 -34.33 32.49
N ALA A 254 0.16 -34.20 31.80
CA ALA A 254 0.34 -34.72 30.45
C ALA A 254 0.09 -36.25 30.36
N GLU A 255 0.48 -37.00 31.40
CA GLU A 255 0.27 -38.45 31.46
C GLU A 255 -1.21 -38.83 31.51
N ALA A 256 -2.08 -37.98 32.07
CA ALA A 256 -3.52 -38.24 32.10
C ALA A 256 -4.12 -38.22 30.69
N GLY A 257 -3.70 -37.25 29.86
CA GLY A 257 -4.09 -37.15 28.46
C GLY A 257 -3.60 -38.32 27.62
N GLU A 258 -2.33 -38.72 27.76
CA GLU A 258 -1.80 -39.86 27.01
C GLU A 258 -2.47 -41.18 27.42
N ARG A 259 -2.81 -41.34 28.71
CA ARG A 259 -3.59 -42.49 29.18
C ARG A 259 -4.99 -42.49 28.59
N ALA A 260 -5.68 -41.36 28.57
CA ALA A 260 -7.00 -41.24 27.94
C ALA A 260 -6.94 -41.59 26.45
N ARG A 261 -5.95 -41.07 25.74
CA ARG A 261 -5.68 -41.41 24.34
C ARG A 261 -5.48 -42.91 24.14
N GLN A 262 -4.65 -43.57 24.94
CA GLN A 262 -4.39 -45.00 24.79
C GLN A 262 -5.65 -45.84 25.02
N LEU A 263 -6.46 -45.48 26.02
CA LEU A 263 -7.70 -46.20 26.32
C LEU A 263 -8.79 -45.97 25.27
N LEU A 264 -8.81 -44.80 24.62
CA LEU A 264 -9.65 -44.57 23.44
C LEU A 264 -9.25 -45.45 22.26
N LEU A 265 -7.94 -45.65 22.03
CA LEU A 265 -7.47 -46.59 21.00
C LEU A 265 -7.92 -48.02 21.29
N ASP A 266 -7.80 -48.45 22.55
CA ASP A 266 -8.24 -49.79 22.97
C ASP A 266 -9.77 -49.97 22.83
N ALA A 267 -10.53 -48.88 23.00
CA ALA A 267 -11.96 -48.81 22.73
C ALA A 267 -12.33 -48.74 21.23
N GLY A 268 -11.33 -48.73 20.34
CA GLY A 268 -11.51 -48.82 18.88
C GLY A 268 -11.64 -47.49 18.15
N PHE A 269 -11.26 -46.36 18.78
CA PHE A 269 -11.15 -45.08 18.08
C PHE A 269 -9.89 -45.04 17.22
N SER A 270 -9.92 -44.28 16.12
CA SER A 270 -8.73 -44.07 15.30
C SER A 270 -7.69 -43.21 16.04
N VAL A 271 -6.43 -43.22 15.57
CA VAL A 271 -5.34 -42.41 16.14
C VAL A 271 -5.68 -40.92 16.16
N TRP A 272 -6.32 -40.44 15.09
CA TRP A 272 -6.72 -39.04 14.97
C TRP A 272 -7.85 -38.67 15.94
N GLU A 273 -8.89 -39.50 16.03
CA GLU A 273 -10.00 -39.29 16.97
C GLU A 273 -9.51 -39.35 18.41
N ALA A 274 -8.75 -40.39 18.78
CA ALA A 274 -8.25 -40.56 20.14
C ALA A 274 -7.37 -39.38 20.59
N GLY A 275 -6.50 -38.89 19.71
CA GLY A 275 -5.66 -37.72 19.98
C GLY A 275 -6.48 -36.43 20.15
N GLY A 276 -7.42 -36.17 19.23
CA GLY A 276 -8.27 -34.98 19.28
C GLY A 276 -9.17 -34.95 20.52
N LEU A 277 -9.76 -36.09 20.89
CA LEU A 277 -10.62 -36.23 22.05
C LEU A 277 -9.86 -36.04 23.38
N ALA A 278 -8.68 -36.66 23.50
CA ALA A 278 -7.83 -36.53 24.69
C ALA A 278 -7.31 -35.09 24.86
N ASP A 279 -6.88 -34.44 23.78
CA ASP A 279 -6.48 -33.03 23.83
C ASP A 279 -7.65 -32.11 24.19
N THR A 280 -8.84 -32.39 23.64
CA THR A 280 -10.04 -31.59 23.90
C THR A 280 -10.47 -31.66 25.36
N VAL A 281 -10.49 -32.85 25.98
CA VAL A 281 -10.90 -33.00 27.38
C VAL A 281 -9.92 -32.33 28.36
N GLN A 282 -8.66 -32.18 27.98
CA GLN A 282 -7.65 -31.48 28.78
C GLN A 282 -7.69 -29.95 28.62
N ARG A 283 -8.42 -29.41 27.64
CA ARG A 283 -8.53 -27.96 27.45
C ARG A 283 -9.53 -27.35 28.42
N ASP A 284 -9.15 -26.23 29.04
CA ASP A 284 -10.10 -25.39 29.75
C ASP A 284 -10.87 -24.50 28.76
N HIS A 285 -12.04 -24.97 28.33
CA HIS A 285 -12.89 -24.25 27.37
C HIS A 285 -13.39 -22.90 27.90
N ALA A 286 -13.57 -22.77 29.21
CA ALA A 286 -13.98 -21.49 29.80
C ALA A 286 -12.84 -20.48 29.73
N GLU A 287 -11.61 -20.94 30.00
CA GLU A 287 -10.41 -20.12 29.86
C GLU A 287 -10.16 -19.72 28.40
N VAL A 288 -10.34 -20.63 27.44
CA VAL A 288 -10.22 -20.30 26.00
C VAL A 288 -11.19 -19.18 25.61
N ARG A 289 -12.45 -19.25 26.06
CA ARG A 289 -13.44 -18.20 25.80
C ARG A 289 -13.08 -16.88 26.49
N ARG A 290 -12.61 -16.94 27.73
CA ARG A 290 -12.16 -15.76 28.49
C ARG A 290 -10.99 -15.07 27.79
N LEU A 291 -10.00 -15.83 27.31
CA LEU A 291 -8.88 -15.30 26.55
C LEU A 291 -9.33 -14.66 25.23
N LEU A 292 -10.28 -15.30 24.53
CA LEU A 292 -10.84 -14.73 23.31
C LEU A 292 -11.56 -13.40 23.56
N GLU A 293 -12.29 -13.26 24.67
CA GLU A 293 -12.91 -12.00 25.09
C GLU A 293 -11.88 -10.91 25.40
N VAL A 294 -10.76 -11.26 26.06
CA VAL A 294 -9.65 -10.33 26.31
C VAL A 294 -9.03 -9.86 25.00
N GLU A 295 -8.75 -10.78 24.07
CA GLU A 295 -8.19 -10.43 22.76
C GLU A 295 -9.17 -9.60 21.92
N ARG A 296 -10.48 -9.85 22.01
CA ARG A 296 -11.51 -9.01 21.40
C ARG A 296 -11.45 -7.58 21.95
N GLY A 297 -11.33 -7.43 23.26
CA GLY A 297 -11.20 -6.12 23.91
C GLY A 297 -9.94 -5.38 23.46
N ARG A 298 -8.82 -6.09 23.31
CA ARG A 298 -7.56 -5.55 22.79
C ARG A 298 -7.69 -5.10 21.33
N LEU A 299 -8.28 -5.93 20.46
CA LEU A 299 -8.55 -5.56 19.07
C LEU A 299 -9.43 -4.30 18.99
N GLN A 300 -10.46 -4.22 19.83
CA GLN A 300 -11.32 -3.04 19.88
C GLN A 300 -10.54 -1.79 20.31
N ALA A 301 -9.68 -1.89 21.32
CA ALA A 301 -8.84 -0.77 21.76
C ALA A 301 -7.87 -0.31 20.66
N SER A 302 -7.21 -1.24 19.97
CA SER A 302 -6.29 -0.93 18.87
C SER A 302 -7.00 -0.31 17.66
N ARG A 303 -8.21 -0.78 17.34
CA ARG A 303 -9.08 -0.15 16.33
C ARG A 303 -9.44 1.27 16.73
N ASP A 304 -9.88 1.48 17.97
CA ASP A 304 -10.31 2.81 18.44
C ASP A 304 -9.12 3.79 18.47
N ALA A 305 -7.93 3.33 18.85
CA ALA A 305 -6.69 4.10 18.78
C ALA A 305 -6.32 4.47 17.33
N PHE A 306 -6.43 3.53 16.39
CA PHE A 306 -6.21 3.78 14.97
C PHE A 306 -7.18 4.84 14.44
N VAL A 307 -8.47 4.72 14.76
CA VAL A 307 -9.51 5.69 14.36
C VAL A 307 -9.21 7.07 14.94
N ALA A 308 -8.79 7.16 16.19
CA ALA A 308 -8.45 8.42 16.84
C ALA A 308 -7.24 9.10 16.19
N GLU A 309 -6.18 8.34 15.87
CA GLU A 309 -4.98 8.87 15.22
C GLU A 309 -5.29 9.34 13.79
N ALA A 310 -6.03 8.54 13.04
CA ALA A 310 -6.40 8.88 11.68
C ALA A 310 -7.33 10.10 11.61
N ARG A 311 -8.24 10.28 12.58
CA ARG A 311 -9.03 11.52 12.72
C ARG A 311 -8.13 12.72 13.03
N ARG A 312 -7.18 12.58 13.95
CA ARG A 312 -6.25 13.67 14.28
C ARG A 312 -5.47 14.16 13.05
N GLU A 313 -4.99 13.24 12.22
CA GLU A 313 -4.29 13.60 10.98
C GLU A 313 -5.23 14.25 9.95
N LEU A 314 -6.47 13.76 9.81
CA LEU A 314 -7.47 14.39 8.95
C LEU A 314 -7.82 15.81 9.41
N ASP A 315 -7.94 16.02 10.72
CA ASP A 315 -8.24 17.33 11.30
C ASP A 315 -7.06 18.30 11.09
N ALA A 316 -5.82 17.82 11.23
CA ALA A 316 -4.61 18.59 10.95
C ALA A 316 -4.50 19.05 9.48
N LEU A 317 -5.17 18.35 8.57
CA LEU A 317 -5.27 18.70 7.15
C LEU A 317 -6.43 19.66 6.83
N GLY A 318 -7.12 20.19 7.85
CA GLY A 318 -8.14 21.24 7.71
C GLY A 318 -9.59 20.73 7.56
N ARG A 319 -9.93 19.62 8.20
CA ARG A 319 -11.34 19.20 8.40
C ARG A 319 -11.74 19.21 9.87
#